data_AF-B0L8T1-F1
#
_entry.id   AF-B0L8T1-F1
#
_cell.length_a   1.000
_cell.length_b   1.000
_cell.length_c   1.000
_cell.angle_alpha   90.00
_cell.angle_beta   90.00
_cell.angle_gamma   90.00
#
_symmetry.space_group_name_H-M   'P 1'
#
loop_
_entity.id
_entity.type
_entity.pdbx_description
1 polymer ?
#
loop_
_entity_poly.entity_id
_entity_poly.type
_entity_poly.pdbx_seq_one_letter_code
_entity_poly.pdbx_strand_id
1 'polypeptide(L)'
;DVRNILERSSARETAVRVAVGGVAKELLKKFGITVNGFVSELGKIKSRRGDLTLSEIVGKAAVSELFTYDEQAETAMKLHIDAMKADGDSVGGVVEVVVSGAPPGLGSYVQWDRKLDARLAMALMSIQAIKGVEVGIGFAAAAAPGSMVHDEIFYDPQESSFRRYTNRAGGIEGGMSNGEDIVLRAAMKPIP
;
A
#
# COMPACT_ATOMS: atom_id res chain seq x y z
N ASP A 1 -12.63 -14.94 -31.39
CA ASP A 1 -12.27 -15.75 -30.21
C ASP A 1 -11.78 -14.81 -29.11
N VAL A 2 -12.40 -14.86 -27.93
CA VAL A 2 -12.03 -14.01 -26.76
C VAL A 2 -10.76 -14.50 -26.05
N ARG A 3 -10.35 -15.74 -26.31
CA ARG A 3 -9.16 -16.36 -25.70
C ARG A 3 -7.89 -15.52 -25.92
N ASN A 4 -7.69 -15.01 -27.13
CA ASN A 4 -6.51 -14.20 -27.48
C ASN A 4 -6.36 -12.96 -26.58
N ILE A 5 -7.48 -12.39 -26.11
CA ILE A 5 -7.47 -11.27 -25.17
C ILE A 5 -7.18 -11.78 -23.76
N LEU A 6 -7.90 -12.82 -23.32
CA LEU A 6 -7.78 -13.38 -21.96
C LEU A 6 -6.35 -13.86 -21.63
N GLU A 7 -5.67 -14.49 -22.58
CA GLU A 7 -4.29 -14.96 -22.42
C GLU A 7 -3.32 -13.81 -22.07
N ARG A 8 -3.57 -12.60 -22.60
CA ARG A 8 -2.72 -11.44 -22.33
C ARG A 8 -3.25 -10.53 -21.20
N SER A 9 -4.56 -10.42 -21.03
CA SER A 9 -5.16 -9.61 -19.96
C SER A 9 -5.17 -10.32 -18.60
N SER A 10 -4.91 -11.62 -18.57
CA SER A 10 -4.80 -12.41 -17.35
C SER A 10 -3.76 -11.82 -16.39
N ALA A 11 -4.03 -11.95 -15.09
CA ALA A 11 -3.10 -11.59 -14.02
C ALA A 11 -1.79 -12.42 -14.06
N ARG A 12 -1.68 -13.45 -14.92
CA ARG A 12 -0.43 -14.20 -15.12
C ARG A 12 0.75 -13.29 -15.50
N GLU A 13 0.49 -12.19 -16.21
CA GLU A 13 1.51 -11.19 -16.56
C GLU A 13 2.18 -10.55 -15.33
N THR A 14 1.48 -10.46 -14.19
CA THR A 14 2.06 -9.91 -12.94
C THR A 14 3.30 -10.67 -12.47
N ALA A 15 3.47 -11.95 -12.83
CA ALA A 15 4.67 -12.71 -12.52
C ALA A 15 5.95 -12.04 -13.07
N VAL A 16 5.88 -11.47 -14.28
CA VAL A 16 7.00 -10.74 -14.89
C VAL A 16 7.23 -9.42 -14.16
N ARG A 17 6.15 -8.72 -13.77
CA ARG A 17 6.27 -7.49 -12.96
C ARG A 17 6.91 -7.75 -11.61
N VAL A 18 6.59 -8.87 -10.96
CA VAL A 18 7.23 -9.30 -9.71
C VAL A 18 8.71 -9.58 -9.92
N ALA A 19 9.09 -10.25 -11.02
CA ALA A 19 10.49 -10.49 -11.33
C ALA A 19 11.30 -9.19 -11.49
N VAL A 20 10.75 -8.21 -12.24
CA VAL A 20 11.35 -6.87 -12.38
C VAL A 20 11.39 -6.14 -11.03
N GLY A 21 10.31 -6.24 -10.25
CA GLY A 21 10.22 -5.68 -8.92
C GLY A 21 11.26 -6.25 -7.96
N GLY A 22 11.61 -7.53 -8.06
CA GLY A 22 12.67 -8.16 -7.28
C GLY A 22 14.04 -7.50 -7.52
N VAL A 23 14.38 -7.21 -8.77
CA VAL A 23 15.61 -6.46 -9.13
C VAL A 23 15.56 -5.04 -8.58
N ALA A 24 14.42 -4.36 -8.70
CA ALA A 24 14.24 -3.02 -8.15
C ALA A 24 14.39 -2.98 -6.61
N LYS A 25 13.85 -3.99 -5.90
CA LYS A 25 14.01 -4.12 -4.44
C LYS A 25 15.48 -4.27 -4.05
N GLU A 26 16.27 -5.05 -4.78
CA GLU A 26 17.70 -5.20 -4.50
C GLU A 26 18.48 -3.88 -4.69
N LEU A 27 18.11 -3.07 -5.69
CA LEU A 27 18.67 -1.73 -5.86
C LEU A 27 18.28 -0.82 -4.69
N LEU A 28 16.99 -0.74 -4.36
CA LEU A 28 16.46 0.09 -3.26
C LEU A 28 17.13 -0.24 -1.92
N LYS A 29 17.36 -1.53 -1.65
CA LYS A 29 18.03 -2.01 -0.45
C LYS A 29 19.45 -1.44 -0.28
N LYS A 30 20.17 -1.14 -1.37
CA LYS A 30 21.49 -0.50 -1.30
C LYS A 30 21.45 0.93 -0.72
N PHE A 31 20.28 1.56 -0.75
CA PHE A 31 20.03 2.89 -0.18
C PHE A 31 19.28 2.83 1.15
N GLY A 32 19.15 1.65 1.77
CA GLY A 32 18.37 1.47 3.00
C GLY A 32 16.86 1.55 2.80
N ILE A 33 16.37 1.55 1.55
CA ILE A 33 14.95 1.60 1.26
C ILE A 33 14.37 0.18 1.27
N THR A 34 13.28 -0.03 2.02
CA THR A 34 12.57 -1.31 2.07
C THR A 34 11.12 -1.14 1.62
N VAL A 35 10.55 -2.20 1.03
CA VAL A 35 9.17 -2.19 0.51
C VAL A 35 8.45 -3.43 1.03
N ASN A 36 7.40 -3.20 1.81
CA ASN A 36 6.60 -4.22 2.46
C ASN A 36 5.14 -4.10 2.05
N GLY A 37 4.42 -5.22 2.00
CA GLY A 37 2.98 -5.22 1.69
C GLY A 37 2.25 -6.29 2.46
N PHE A 38 1.01 -5.99 2.86
CA PHE A 38 0.16 -6.86 3.66
C PHE A 38 -1.32 -6.58 3.41
N VAL A 39 -2.17 -7.57 3.68
CA VAL A 39 -3.63 -7.45 3.55
C VAL A 39 -4.19 -6.70 4.75
N SER A 40 -4.80 -5.54 4.49
CA SER A 40 -5.42 -4.68 5.50
C SER A 40 -6.93 -4.89 5.61
N GLU A 41 -7.56 -5.43 4.57
CA GLU A 41 -9.01 -5.65 4.50
C GLU A 41 -9.34 -6.77 3.51
N LEU A 42 -10.36 -7.56 3.82
CA LEU A 42 -10.98 -8.54 2.92
C LEU A 42 -12.49 -8.53 3.13
N GLY A 43 -13.24 -8.26 2.06
CA GLY A 43 -14.67 -7.98 2.16
C GLY A 43 -14.92 -6.79 3.11
N LYS A 44 -15.68 -7.02 4.19
CA LYS A 44 -15.96 -6.01 5.24
C LYS A 44 -15.04 -6.14 6.47
N ILE A 45 -14.11 -7.09 6.44
CA ILE A 45 -13.27 -7.45 7.60
C ILE A 45 -11.96 -6.68 7.49
N LYS A 46 -11.70 -5.80 8.47
CA LYS A 46 -10.51 -4.96 8.52
C LYS A 46 -9.54 -5.44 9.60
N SER A 47 -8.26 -5.50 9.25
CA SER A 47 -7.17 -5.80 10.18
C SER A 47 -6.91 -4.61 11.10
N ARG A 48 -6.76 -4.86 12.40
CA ARG A 48 -6.51 -3.80 13.40
C ARG A 48 -5.02 -3.68 13.68
N ARG A 49 -4.46 -2.52 13.33
CA ARG A 49 -3.02 -2.24 13.48
C ARG A 49 -2.60 -2.14 14.95
N GLY A 50 -3.41 -1.50 15.80
CA GLY A 50 -3.06 -1.21 17.19
C GLY A 50 -1.74 -0.43 17.29
N ASP A 51 -0.92 -0.79 18.28
CA ASP A 51 0.39 -0.18 18.51
C ASP A 51 1.54 -0.93 17.82
N LEU A 52 1.24 -1.82 16.87
CA LEU A 52 2.27 -2.61 16.19
C LEU A 52 3.19 -1.72 15.36
N THR A 53 4.48 -1.90 15.57
CA THR A 53 5.52 -1.37 14.69
C THR A 53 5.46 -2.03 13.31
N LEU A 54 6.01 -1.36 12.29
CA LEU A 54 6.07 -1.93 10.95
C LEU A 54 6.82 -3.28 10.93
N SER A 55 7.89 -3.42 11.71
CA SER A 55 8.65 -4.67 11.82
C SER A 55 7.79 -5.82 12.34
N GLU A 56 6.97 -5.57 13.37
CA GLU A 56 6.04 -6.57 13.91
C GLU A 56 4.94 -6.92 12.92
N ILE A 57 4.40 -5.92 12.19
CA ILE A 57 3.42 -6.13 11.14
C ILE A 57 3.98 -7.06 10.05
N VAL A 58 5.19 -6.77 9.57
CA VAL A 58 5.86 -7.57 8.54
C VAL A 58 6.12 -8.99 9.04
N GLY A 59 6.60 -9.13 10.27
CA GLY A 59 6.84 -10.45 10.88
C GLY A 59 5.58 -11.30 10.99
N LYS A 60 4.47 -10.71 11.46
CA LYS A 60 3.18 -11.40 11.58
C LYS A 60 2.57 -11.74 10.22
N ALA A 61 2.59 -10.80 9.28
CA ALA A 61 2.07 -11.02 7.93
C ALA A 61 2.84 -12.11 7.17
N ALA A 62 4.15 -12.25 7.39
CA ALA A 62 4.97 -13.25 6.71
C ALA A 62 4.63 -14.71 7.09
N VAL A 63 4.04 -14.94 8.27
CA VAL A 63 3.63 -16.29 8.72
C VAL A 63 2.11 -16.52 8.59
N SER A 64 1.36 -15.50 8.23
CA SER A 64 -0.08 -15.55 7.97
C SER A 64 -0.37 -16.21 6.62
N GLU A 65 -1.40 -17.04 6.55
CA GLU A 65 -1.81 -17.65 5.27
C GLU A 65 -2.45 -16.62 4.32
N LEU A 66 -2.98 -15.53 4.88
CA LEU A 66 -3.60 -14.44 4.13
C LEU A 66 -2.73 -13.18 4.07
N PHE A 67 -1.45 -13.25 4.46
CA PHE A 67 -0.55 -12.11 4.52
C PHE A 67 -1.10 -10.91 5.32
N THR A 68 -1.85 -11.19 6.38
CA THR A 68 -2.37 -10.17 7.31
C THR A 68 -1.64 -10.21 8.64
N TYR A 69 -1.62 -9.11 9.37
CA TYR A 69 -0.92 -8.97 10.66
C TYR A 69 -1.82 -9.13 11.89
N ASP A 70 -3.12 -9.37 11.68
CA ASP A 70 -4.14 -9.51 12.72
C ASP A 70 -4.76 -10.92 12.67
N GLU A 71 -4.44 -11.74 13.67
CA GLU A 71 -4.87 -13.14 13.76
C GLU A 71 -6.39 -13.30 13.92
N GLN A 72 -7.03 -12.37 14.62
CA GLN A 72 -8.50 -12.39 14.77
C GLN A 72 -9.16 -12.04 13.44
N ALA A 73 -8.63 -11.05 12.73
CA ALA A 73 -9.08 -10.72 11.39
C ALA A 73 -8.81 -11.87 10.42
N GLU A 74 -7.64 -12.51 10.47
CA GLU A 74 -7.30 -13.66 9.61
C GLU A 74 -8.33 -14.79 9.75
N THR A 75 -8.68 -15.15 10.98
CA THR A 75 -9.67 -16.19 11.26
C THR A 75 -11.03 -15.81 10.65
N ALA A 76 -11.48 -14.57 10.84
CA ALA A 76 -12.72 -14.08 10.25
C ALA A 76 -12.66 -14.04 8.71
N MET A 77 -11.52 -13.66 8.13
CA MET A 77 -11.31 -13.62 6.69
C MET A 77 -11.37 -15.02 6.08
N LYS A 78 -10.74 -16.02 6.70
CA LYS A 78 -10.81 -17.44 6.27
C LYS A 78 -12.25 -17.94 6.25
N LEU A 79 -12.99 -17.73 7.35
CA LEU A 79 -14.41 -18.10 7.42
C LEU A 79 -15.25 -17.41 6.34
N HIS A 80 -14.96 -16.13 6.04
CA HIS A 80 -15.66 -15.41 5.01
C HIS A 80 -15.33 -15.93 3.60
N ILE A 81 -14.07 -16.24 3.32
CA ILE A 81 -13.64 -16.87 2.06
C ILE A 81 -14.36 -18.21 1.86
N ASP A 82 -14.42 -19.04 2.90
CA ASP A 82 -15.09 -20.35 2.84
C ASP A 82 -16.58 -20.20 2.56
N ALA A 83 -17.24 -19.22 3.18
CA ALA A 83 -18.66 -18.91 2.92
C ALA A 83 -18.88 -18.46 1.47
N MET A 84 -18.09 -17.52 0.95
CA MET A 84 -18.20 -17.06 -0.44
C MET A 84 -17.95 -18.20 -1.44
N LYS A 85 -16.98 -19.07 -1.14
CA LYS A 85 -16.71 -20.25 -1.95
C LYS A 85 -17.88 -21.24 -1.95
N ALA A 86 -18.51 -21.48 -0.80
CA ALA A 86 -19.70 -22.34 -0.70
C ALA A 86 -20.88 -21.79 -1.51
N ASP A 87 -21.00 -20.46 -1.60
CA ASP A 87 -22.03 -19.77 -2.37
C ASP A 87 -21.69 -19.60 -3.87
N GLY A 88 -20.49 -20.04 -4.30
CA GLY A 88 -20.01 -19.86 -5.68
C GLY A 88 -19.70 -18.41 -6.04
N ASP A 89 -19.42 -17.57 -5.04
CA ASP A 89 -19.08 -16.15 -5.17
C ASP A 89 -17.59 -15.90 -4.86
N SER A 90 -17.15 -14.64 -4.99
CA SER A 90 -15.78 -14.21 -4.74
C SER A 90 -15.74 -12.95 -3.88
N VAL A 91 -14.57 -12.68 -3.28
CA VAL A 91 -14.37 -11.53 -2.40
C VAL A 91 -13.10 -10.78 -2.79
N GLY A 92 -13.16 -9.45 -2.68
CA GLY A 92 -12.03 -8.56 -2.88
C GLY A 92 -11.42 -8.13 -1.55
N GLY A 93 -10.55 -7.11 -1.59
CA GLY A 93 -9.89 -6.62 -0.39
C GLY A 93 -9.01 -5.40 -0.65
N VAL A 94 -8.28 -4.99 0.39
CA VAL A 94 -7.35 -3.86 0.33
C VAL A 94 -5.98 -4.30 0.82
N VAL A 95 -4.97 -4.13 -0.03
CA VAL A 95 -3.56 -4.30 0.33
C VAL A 95 -2.99 -2.95 0.71
N GLU A 96 -2.24 -2.90 1.82
CA GLU A 96 -1.42 -1.75 2.20
C GLU A 96 0.03 -2.05 1.82
N VAL A 97 0.72 -1.06 1.24
CA VAL A 97 2.13 -1.09 0.88
C VAL A 97 2.83 0.03 1.62
N VAL A 98 3.91 -0.31 2.32
CA VAL A 98 4.73 0.63 3.08
C VAL A 98 6.15 0.61 2.54
N VAL A 99 6.65 1.79 2.15
CA VAL A 99 8.04 2.01 1.74
C VAL A 99 8.75 2.83 2.81
N SER A 100 9.75 2.24 3.45
CA SER A 100 10.52 2.87 4.53
C SER A 100 11.91 3.27 4.06
N GLY A 101 12.45 4.35 4.65
CA GLY A 101 13.80 4.84 4.38
C GLY A 101 13.93 5.68 3.09
N ALA A 102 12.81 6.06 2.47
CA ALA A 102 12.85 6.94 1.31
C ALA A 102 13.37 8.34 1.71
N PRO A 103 14.42 8.87 1.06
CA PRO A 103 14.88 10.22 1.36
C PRO A 103 13.80 11.25 0.96
N PRO A 104 13.74 12.42 1.62
CA PRO A 104 12.89 13.51 1.15
C PRO A 104 13.33 13.99 -0.25
N GLY A 105 12.36 14.35 -1.09
CA GLY A 105 12.60 14.96 -2.41
C GLY A 105 12.56 14.02 -3.61
N LEU A 106 12.19 12.74 -3.46
CA LEU A 106 11.88 11.89 -4.61
C LEU A 106 10.56 12.32 -5.23
N GLY A 107 10.50 12.46 -6.55
CA GLY A 107 9.37 13.05 -7.27
C GLY A 107 9.57 14.53 -7.55
N SER A 108 8.51 15.22 -7.97
CA SER A 108 8.56 16.67 -8.20
C SER A 108 7.18 17.29 -8.29
N TYR A 109 7.04 18.49 -7.74
CA TYR A 109 5.84 19.33 -7.90
C TYR A 109 5.80 20.11 -9.22
N VAL A 110 6.93 20.20 -9.94
CA VAL A 110 7.07 21.11 -11.09
C VAL A 110 6.19 20.74 -12.27
N GLN A 111 5.83 19.47 -12.40
CA GLN A 111 4.94 18.99 -13.45
C GLN A 111 4.11 17.82 -12.94
N TRP A 112 2.85 17.76 -13.36
CA TRP A 112 1.85 16.80 -12.87
C TRP A 112 2.26 15.32 -13.03
N ASP A 113 2.95 14.96 -14.11
CA ASP A 113 3.42 13.60 -14.41
C ASP A 113 4.75 13.24 -13.71
N ARG A 114 5.34 14.21 -12.99
CA ARG A 114 6.54 14.02 -12.16
C ARG A 114 6.22 13.84 -10.68
N LYS A 115 4.97 14.05 -10.28
CA LYS A 115 4.51 13.82 -8.92
C LYS A 115 4.59 12.34 -8.57
N LEU A 116 5.19 12.04 -7.42
CA LEU A 116 5.46 10.67 -6.99
C LEU A 116 4.18 9.87 -6.73
N ASP A 117 3.22 10.47 -6.02
CA ASP A 117 1.88 9.93 -5.78
C ASP A 117 1.15 9.59 -7.10
N ALA A 118 1.20 10.46 -8.10
CA ALA A 118 0.59 10.21 -9.41
C ALA A 118 1.21 8.99 -10.11
N ARG A 119 2.54 8.85 -10.07
CA ARG A 119 3.26 7.71 -10.65
C ARG A 119 2.97 6.39 -9.93
N LEU A 120 2.95 6.44 -8.60
CA LEU A 120 2.64 5.27 -7.77
C LEU A 120 1.18 4.85 -7.94
N ALA A 121 0.26 5.82 -8.00
CA ALA A 121 -1.15 5.57 -8.29
C ALA A 121 -1.35 4.91 -9.65
N MET A 122 -0.68 5.39 -10.70
CA MET A 122 -0.69 4.73 -12.01
C MET A 122 -0.15 3.30 -11.94
N ALA A 123 1.00 3.10 -11.29
CA ALA A 123 1.62 1.78 -11.16
C ALA A 123 0.69 0.78 -10.46
N LEU A 124 0.09 1.18 -9.34
CA LEU A 124 -0.84 0.35 -8.57
C LEU A 124 -2.17 0.13 -9.30
N MET A 125 -2.77 1.18 -9.86
CA MET A 125 -4.05 1.09 -10.60
C MET A 125 -3.92 0.25 -11.88
N SER A 126 -2.71 0.14 -12.43
CA SER A 126 -2.44 -0.70 -13.61
C SER A 126 -2.41 -2.20 -13.31
N ILE A 127 -2.42 -2.59 -12.03
CA ILE A 127 -2.49 -3.99 -11.62
C ILE A 127 -3.92 -4.50 -11.84
N GLN A 128 -4.02 -5.71 -12.39
CA GLN A 128 -5.29 -6.37 -12.68
C GLN A 128 -6.18 -6.39 -11.43
N ALA A 129 -7.47 -6.10 -11.62
CA ALA A 129 -8.49 -6.00 -10.57
C ALA A 129 -8.33 -4.86 -9.55
N ILE A 130 -7.29 -4.03 -9.58
CA ILE A 130 -7.25 -2.81 -8.75
C ILE A 130 -8.21 -1.76 -9.30
N LYS A 131 -9.04 -1.19 -8.41
CA LYS A 131 -10.08 -0.20 -8.75
C LYS A 131 -9.98 1.10 -7.95
N GLY A 132 -9.15 1.13 -6.92
CA GLY A 132 -8.93 2.30 -6.05
C GLY A 132 -7.49 2.31 -5.54
N VAL A 133 -6.90 3.50 -5.43
CA VAL A 133 -5.59 3.70 -4.80
C VAL A 133 -5.69 4.89 -3.87
N GLU A 134 -5.11 4.75 -2.69
CA GLU A 134 -4.99 5.79 -1.67
C GLU A 134 -3.52 6.04 -1.32
N VAL A 135 -3.19 7.26 -0.94
CA VAL A 135 -1.93 7.64 -0.31
C VAL A 135 -2.23 8.09 1.12
N GLY A 136 -1.51 7.56 2.10
CA GLY A 136 -1.75 7.83 3.52
C GLY A 136 -3.16 7.46 3.94
N ILE A 137 -3.86 8.38 4.62
CA ILE A 137 -5.26 8.18 5.04
C ILE A 137 -6.28 8.29 3.90
N GLY A 138 -5.84 8.64 2.68
CA GLY A 138 -6.64 8.51 1.47
C GLY A 138 -7.99 9.23 1.52
N PHE A 139 -9.06 8.51 1.21
CA PHE A 139 -10.42 9.05 1.20
C PHE A 139 -10.87 9.57 2.59
N ALA A 140 -10.27 9.10 3.69
CA ALA A 140 -10.58 9.62 5.01
C ALA A 140 -10.12 11.08 5.19
N ALA A 141 -9.06 11.52 4.49
CA ALA A 141 -8.64 12.93 4.50
C ALA A 141 -9.73 13.85 3.94
N ALA A 142 -10.47 13.39 2.92
CA ALA A 142 -11.51 14.19 2.27
C ALA A 142 -12.72 14.48 3.17
N ALA A 143 -12.91 13.67 4.21
CA ALA A 143 -14.00 13.81 5.18
C ALA A 143 -13.58 14.56 6.46
N ALA A 144 -12.30 14.94 6.60
CA ALA A 144 -11.74 15.50 7.82
C ALA A 144 -11.37 16.99 7.64
N PRO A 145 -11.45 17.81 8.71
CA PRO A 145 -10.94 19.18 8.67
C PRO A 145 -9.42 19.20 8.54
N GLY A 146 -8.85 20.26 7.95
CA GLY A 146 -7.41 20.36 7.71
C GLY A 146 -6.53 20.19 8.96
N SER A 147 -7.01 20.62 10.13
CA SER A 147 -6.33 20.43 11.43
C SER A 147 -6.16 18.96 11.83
N MET A 148 -6.96 18.07 11.24
CA MET A 148 -6.91 16.62 11.47
C MET A 148 -6.28 15.86 10.31
N VAL A 149 -5.84 16.55 9.25
CA VAL A 149 -5.26 15.96 8.03
C VAL A 149 -3.79 16.30 7.89
N HIS A 150 -3.39 17.55 8.13
CA HIS A 150 -2.01 17.95 7.96
C HIS A 150 -1.11 17.34 9.05
N ASP A 151 0.11 17.00 8.65
CA ASP A 151 1.14 16.52 9.55
C ASP A 151 2.01 17.71 9.99
N GLU A 152 2.04 17.98 11.28
CA GLU A 152 2.85 19.07 11.83
C GLU A 152 4.35 18.79 11.64
N ILE A 153 5.11 19.83 11.28
CA ILE A 153 6.53 19.74 10.99
C ILE A 153 7.32 20.18 12.22
N PHE A 154 8.22 19.31 12.66
CA PHE A 154 9.16 19.57 13.74
C PHE A 154 10.59 19.52 13.21
N TYR A 155 11.48 20.28 13.84
CA TYR A 155 12.91 20.25 13.53
C TYR A 155 13.66 19.59 14.67
N ASP A 156 14.48 18.59 14.34
CA ASP A 156 15.38 17.92 15.28
C ASP A 156 16.79 18.54 15.17
N PRO A 157 17.23 19.33 16.17
CA PRO A 157 18.55 19.96 16.12
C PRO A 157 19.71 18.97 16.19
N GLN A 158 19.51 17.78 16.79
CA GLN A 158 20.58 16.79 16.94
C GLN A 158 20.87 16.10 15.61
N GLU A 159 19.82 15.80 14.85
CA GLU A 159 19.94 15.18 13.53
C GLU A 159 19.97 16.17 12.37
N SER A 160 19.79 17.47 12.66
CA SER A 160 19.68 18.52 11.65
C SER A 160 18.66 18.18 10.56
N SER A 161 17.51 17.62 10.97
CA SER A 161 16.51 17.06 10.07
C SER A 161 15.09 17.51 10.45
N PHE A 162 14.20 17.54 9.45
CA PHE A 162 12.77 17.77 9.68
C PHE A 162 12.07 16.42 9.86
N ARG A 163 11.11 16.36 10.78
CA ARG A 163 10.34 15.17 11.14
C ARG A 163 8.86 15.50 11.32
N ARG A 164 8.00 14.49 11.19
CA ARG A 164 6.58 14.54 11.56
C ARG A 164 6.30 13.50 12.63
N TYR A 165 5.42 13.82 13.58
CA TYR A 165 4.95 12.83 14.57
C TYR A 165 3.74 12.04 14.09
N THR A 166 3.12 12.46 12.99
CA THR A 166 2.03 11.78 12.32
C THR A 166 2.36 11.62 10.85
N ASN A 167 1.75 10.64 10.20
CA ASN A 167 1.97 10.35 8.79
C ASN A 167 0.65 10.17 8.04
N ARG A 168 -0.24 11.16 8.16
CA ARG A 168 -1.54 11.16 7.51
C ARG A 168 -1.41 11.35 6.00
N ALA A 169 -0.42 12.11 5.56
CA ALA A 169 -0.06 12.30 4.16
C ALA A 169 0.51 11.03 3.49
N GLY A 170 0.92 10.03 4.27
CA GLY A 170 1.50 8.79 3.75
C GLY A 170 2.84 9.01 3.06
N GLY A 171 3.70 9.83 3.66
CA GLY A 171 5.08 10.06 3.24
C GLY A 171 5.24 10.94 2.00
N ILE A 172 4.15 11.47 1.43
CA ILE A 172 4.18 12.29 0.20
C ILE A 172 3.46 13.62 0.41
N GLU A 173 4.17 14.71 0.15
CA GLU A 173 3.61 16.07 0.16
C GLU A 173 3.99 16.79 -1.12
N GLY A 174 3.03 17.47 -1.74
CA GLY A 174 3.27 18.20 -3.00
C GLY A 174 3.77 17.30 -4.15
N GLY A 175 3.53 15.99 -4.10
CA GLY A 175 4.04 15.03 -5.07
C GLY A 175 5.52 14.66 -4.88
N MET A 176 6.10 14.92 -3.70
CA MET A 176 7.45 14.49 -3.34
C MET A 176 7.46 13.70 -2.04
N SER A 177 8.39 12.76 -1.88
CA SER A 177 8.61 12.11 -0.59
C SER A 177 9.04 13.15 0.46
N ASN A 178 8.55 13.00 1.69
CA ASN A 178 8.78 13.97 2.77
C ASN A 178 9.73 13.45 3.88
N GLY A 179 10.24 12.22 3.73
CA GLY A 179 11.16 11.55 4.67
C GLY A 179 10.47 10.52 5.58
N GLU A 180 9.15 10.60 5.74
CA GLU A 180 8.36 9.59 6.45
C GLU A 180 8.10 8.35 5.56
N ASP A 181 7.59 7.28 6.16
CA ASP A 181 7.17 6.09 5.43
C ASP A 181 6.15 6.45 4.33
N ILE A 182 6.41 6.02 3.08
CA ILE A 182 5.41 6.16 2.03
C ILE A 182 4.38 5.05 2.20
N VAL A 183 3.13 5.43 2.45
CA VAL A 183 2.02 4.51 2.72
C VAL A 183 1.01 4.59 1.58
N LEU A 184 0.75 3.46 0.94
CA LEU A 184 -0.18 3.33 -0.18
C LEU A 184 -1.19 2.23 0.14
N ARG A 185 -2.44 2.40 -0.28
CA ARG A 185 -3.46 1.33 -0.22
C ARG A 185 -4.04 1.10 -1.60
N ALA A 186 -4.26 -0.16 -1.96
CA ALA A 186 -4.81 -0.54 -3.26
C ALA A 186 -6.02 -1.47 -3.07
N ALA A 187 -7.18 -1.04 -3.56
CA ALA A 187 -8.44 -1.78 -3.46
C ALA A 187 -8.61 -2.71 -4.66
N MET A 188 -8.57 -4.01 -4.40
CA MET A 188 -8.79 -5.07 -5.38
C MET A 188 -10.26 -5.49 -5.36
N LYS A 189 -10.93 -5.43 -6.51
CA LYS A 189 -12.30 -5.94 -6.65
C LYS A 189 -12.33 -7.48 -6.58
N PRO A 190 -13.49 -8.10 -6.28
CA PRO A 190 -13.66 -9.54 -6.45
C PRO A 190 -13.29 -9.99 -7.87
N ILE A 191 -12.72 -11.18 -7.97
CA ILE A 191 -12.27 -11.78 -9.23
C ILE A 191 -13.43 -12.49 -9.95
N PRO A 192 -13.47 -12.46 -11.29
CA PRO A 192 -14.50 -13.16 -12.07
C PRO A 192 -14.46 -14.69 -11.92
#